data_AF-X1A4T2-F1
#
_entry.id   AF-X1A4T2-F1
#
_cell.length_a   1.000
_cell.length_b   1.000
_cell.length_c   1.000
_cell.angle_alpha   90.00
_cell.angle_beta   90.00
_cell.angle_gamma   90.00
#
_symmetry.space_group_name_H-M   'P 1'
#
loop_
_entity.id
_entity.type
_entity.pdbx_description
1 polymer ?
#
loop_
_entity_poly.entity_id
_entity_poly.type
_entity_poly.pdbx_seq_one_letter_code
_entity_poly.pdbx_strand_id
1 'polypeptide(L)' 'AAFTGLSERQRTAVLLIEGYDWTFQEVADLMGLSRSSVQRHVERGMSKLRIALEVPNVV' A
#
# COMPACT_ATOMS: atom_id res chain seq x y z
N ALA A 1 -14.18 1.74 -8.42
CA ALA A 1 -12.87 1.06 -8.55
C ALA A 1 -12.25 0.93 -7.17
N ALA A 2 -11.77 -0.25 -6.75
CA ALA A 2 -11.40 -0.55 -5.36
C ALA A 2 -10.43 0.46 -4.68
N PHE A 3 -9.60 1.16 -5.46
CA PHE A 3 -8.69 2.20 -4.99
C PHE A 3 -9.34 3.51 -4.49
N THR A 4 -10.64 3.72 -4.67
CA THR A 4 -11.33 4.93 -4.18
C THR A 4 -11.43 4.98 -2.65
N GLY A 5 -11.38 3.83 -1.96
CA GLY A 5 -11.38 3.76 -0.49
C GLY A 5 -10.01 3.96 0.18
N LEU A 6 -8.95 4.10 -0.61
CA LEU A 6 -7.58 4.29 -0.14
C LEU A 6 -7.26 5.79 -0.05
N SER A 7 -6.53 6.19 1.00
CA SER A 7 -5.90 7.51 0.98
C SER A 7 -4.83 7.56 -0.10
N GLU A 8 -4.44 8.77 -0.52
CA GLU A 8 -3.38 8.95 -1.51
C GLU A 8 -2.09 8.23 -1.11
N ARG A 9 -1.64 8.36 0.15
CA ARG A 9 -0.46 7.66 0.66
C ARG A 9 -0.58 6.14 0.61
N GLN A 10 -1.76 5.58 0.90
CA GLN A 10 -2.01 4.14 0.79
C GLN A 10 -1.96 3.69 -0.67
N ARG A 11 -2.60 4.44 -1.57
CA ARG A 11 -2.62 4.14 -3.00
C ARG A 11 -1.23 4.17 -3.60
N THR A 12 -0.46 5.22 -3.35
CA THR A 12 0.90 5.38 -3.86
C THR A 12 1.81 4.26 -3.36
N ALA A 13 1.81 3.99 -2.05
CA ALA A 13 2.66 2.94 -1.48
C ALA A 13 2.32 1.55 -2.02
N VAL A 14 1.03 1.19 -2.09
CA VAL A 14 0.59 -0.11 -2.65
C VAL A 14 0.97 -0.23 -4.12
N LEU A 15 0.73 0.80 -4.94
CA LEU A 15 0.98 0.72 -6.37
C LEU A 15 2.48 0.55 -6.68
N LEU A 16 3.34 1.29 -5.99
CA LEU A 16 4.79 1.22 -6.21
C LEU A 16 5.36 -0.13 -5.77
N ILE A 17 4.92 -0.66 -4.64
CA ILE A 17 5.47 -1.92 -4.09
C ILE A 17 4.87 -3.14 -4.78
N GLU A 18 3.54 -3.25 -4.83
CA GLU A 18 2.85 -4.45 -5.34
C GLU A 18 2.65 -4.42 -6.86
N GLY A 19 2.70 -3.22 -7.49
CA GLY A 19 2.46 -3.05 -8.92
C GLY A 19 3.73 -2.76 -9.74
N TYR A 20 4.78 -2.27 -9.11
CA TYR A 20 6.04 -1.92 -9.76
C TYR A 20 7.29 -2.53 -9.09
N ASP A 21 7.12 -3.40 -8.09
CA ASP A 21 8.20 -4.10 -7.37
C ASP A 21 9.24 -3.20 -6.71
N TRP A 22 8.88 -1.96 -6.35
CA TRP A 22 9.77 -1.11 -5.55
C TRP A 22 9.91 -1.65 -4.14
N THR A 23 11.06 -1.42 -3.52
CA THR A 23 11.28 -1.74 -2.12
C THR A 23 10.59 -0.73 -1.19
N PHE A 24 10.28 -1.16 0.05
CA PHE A 24 9.81 -0.24 1.08
C PHE A 24 10.75 0.94 1.34
N GLN A 25 12.06 0.76 1.11
CA GLN A 25 13.05 1.81 1.32
C GLN A 25 13.00 2.85 0.20
N GLU A 26 12.98 2.43 -1.07
CA GLU A 26 12.88 3.36 -2.22
C GLU A 26 11.61 4.21 -2.16
N VAL A 27 10.49 3.60 -1.78
CA VAL A 27 9.23 4.33 -1.60
C VAL A 27 9.28 5.27 -0.39
N ALA A 28 9.97 4.90 0.69
CA ALA A 28 10.16 5.76 1.86
C ALA A 28 10.98 7.00 1.50
N ASP A 29 12.06 6.81 0.76
CA ASP A 29 12.94 7.88 0.28
C ASP A 29 12.17 8.83 -0.66
N LEU A 30 11.38 8.27 -1.59
CA LEU A 30 10.54 9.05 -2.50
C LEU A 30 9.47 9.87 -1.76
N MET A 31 8.83 9.29 -0.74
CA MET A 31 7.71 9.92 -0.03
C MET A 31 8.14 10.80 1.14
N GLY A 32 9.44 10.84 1.49
CA GLY A 32 9.93 11.53 2.68
C GLY A 32 9.38 10.96 3.98
N LEU A 33 9.21 9.63 4.05
CA LEU A 33 8.65 8.92 5.21
C LEU A 33 9.66 7.92 5.78
N SER A 34 9.38 7.38 6.96
CA SER A 34 10.11 6.21 7.44
C SER A 34 9.69 4.95 6.68
N ARG A 35 10.61 3.99 6.50
CA ARG A 35 10.31 2.64 5.97
C ARG A 35 9.11 1.99 6.67
N SER A 36 9.02 2.12 8.00
CA SER A 36 7.92 1.61 8.82
C SER A 36 6.57 2.30 8.55
N SER A 37 6.58 3.60 8.25
CA SER A 37 5.37 4.33 7.88
C SER A 37 4.84 3.86 6.53
N VAL A 38 5.74 3.64 5.56
CA VAL A 38 5.38 3.06 4.25
C VAL A 38 4.80 1.66 4.42
N GLN A 39 5.46 0.79 5.20
CA GLN A 39 4.95 -0.55 5.50
C GLN A 39 3.51 -0.51 6.05
N ARG A 40 3.25 0.37 7.01
CA ARG A 40 1.90 0.55 7.58
C ARG A 40 0.88 1.06 6.56
N HIS A 41 1.29 1.90 5.61
CA HIS A 41 0.43 2.34 4.51
C HIS A 41 0.07 1.19 3.57
N VAL A 42 1.03 0.33 3.22
CA VAL A 42 0.80 -0.87 2.40
C VAL A 42 -0.12 -1.84 3.10
N GLU A 43 0.16 -2.23 4.35
CA GLU A 43 -0.67 -3.17 5.11
C GLU A 43 -2.13 -2.71 5.20
N ARG A 44 -2.34 -1.43 5.52
CA ARG A 44 -3.69 -0.84 5.58
C ARG A 44 -4.34 -0.73 4.20
N GLY A 45 -3.57 -0.41 3.17
CA GLY A 45 -4.05 -0.34 1.78
C GLY A 45 -4.50 -1.72 1.28
N MET A 46 -3.65 -2.73 1.43
CA MET A 46 -3.94 -4.11 1.04
C MET A 46 -5.12 -4.70 1.80
N SER A 47 -5.22 -4.45 3.11
CA SER A 47 -6.39 -4.88 3.90
C SER A 47 -7.70 -4.29 3.34
N LYS A 48 -7.73 -2.98 3.02
CA LYS A 48 -8.89 -2.34 2.40
C LYS A 48 -9.20 -2.88 1.01
N LEU A 49 -8.19 -3.11 0.17
CA LEU A 49 -8.37 -3.65 -1.17
C LEU A 49 -8.93 -5.07 -1.12
N ARG A 50 -8.41 -5.93 -0.25
CA ARG A 50 -8.92 -7.29 -0.05
C ARG A 50 -10.38 -7.30 0.39
N ILE A 51 -10.77 -6.44 1.33
CA ILE A 51 -12.18 -6.27 1.72
C ILE A 51 -13.02 -5.81 0.53
N ALA A 52 -12.57 -4.80 -0.20
CA ALA A 52 -13.33 -4.23 -1.33
C ALA A 52 -13.46 -5.19 -2.53
N LEU A 53 -12.55 -6.16 -2.63
CA LEU A 53 -12.53 -7.18 -3.69
C LEU A 53 -13.06 -8.54 -3.21
N GLU A 54 -13.56 -8.63 -1.98
CA GLU A 54 -14.06 -9.86 -1.35
C GLU A 54 -13.02 -11.00 -1.33
N VAL A 55 -11.73 -10.67 -1.28
CA VAL A 55 -10.63 -11.63 -1.20
C VAL A 55 -10.27 -11.90 0.26
N PRO A 56 -10.22 -13.16 0.72
CA PRO A 56 -9.78 -13.49 2.08
C PRO A 56 -8.34 -13.02 2.36
N ASN A 57 -8.09 -12.47 3.56
CA ASN A 57 -6.71 -12.26 4.04
C ASN A 57 -6.10 -13.64 4.30
N VAL A 58 -5.24 -14.09 3.39
CA VAL A 58 -4.36 -15.22 3.65
C VAL A 58 -3.16 -14.68 4.44
N VAL A 59 -3.04 -15.14 5.68
CA VAL A 59 -1.94 -14.84 6.61
C VAL A 59 -0.67 -15.58 6.21
#